data_AF-A0A846PE87-F1
#
_entry.id   AF-A0A846PE87-F1
#
_cell.length_a   1.000
_cell.length_b   1.000
_cell.length_c   1.000
_cell.angle_alpha   90.00
_cell.angle_beta   90.00
_cell.angle_gamma   90.00
#
_symmetry.space_group_name_H-M   'P 1'
#
loop_
_entity.id
_entity.type
_entity.pdbx_description
1 polymer ?
#
loop_
_entity_poly.entity_id
_entity_poly.type
_entity_poly.pdbx_seq_one_letter_code
_entity_poly.pdbx_strand_id
1 'polypeptide(L)' 'MGKRIHLCEYETDSLADGLNSLFNRYVEISRIKHGKRQTLDTLITEEALLLARFLRNEQKEWLPRIVIAD' A
#
# COMPACT_ATOMS: atom_id res chain seq x y z
N MET A 1 3.41 33.91 14.61
CA MET A 1 3.24 32.67 15.38
C MET A 1 2.32 31.75 14.60
N GLY A 2 2.78 30.56 14.18
CA GLY A 2 1.96 29.62 13.40
C GLY A 2 0.96 28.88 14.28
N LYS A 3 -0.31 28.82 13.87
CA LYS A 3 -1.32 27.98 14.53
C LYS A 3 -1.02 26.51 14.19
N ARG A 4 -0.91 25.67 15.22
CA ARG A 4 -0.83 24.21 15.08
C ARG A 4 -2.23 23.63 15.15
N ILE A 5 -2.57 22.78 14.20
CA ILE A 5 -3.83 22.02 14.18
C ILE A 5 -3.45 20.56 14.49
N HIS A 6 -4.16 19.97 15.44
CA HIS A 6 -4.04 18.57 15.82
C HIS A 6 -5.45 17.97 15.83
N LEU A 7 -5.52 16.68 15.51
CA LEU A 7 -6.74 15.91 15.68
C LEU A 7 -6.96 15.67 17.17
N CYS A 8 -8.23 15.65 17.60
CA CYS A 8 -8.58 15.12 18.91
C CYS A 8 -8.50 13.58 18.89
N GLU A 9 -8.60 12.95 20.06
CA GLU A 9 -8.46 11.50 20.23
C GLU A 9 -9.44 10.73 19.33
N TYR A 10 -10.74 11.09 19.38
CA TYR A 10 -11.76 10.48 18.54
C TYR A 10 -11.50 10.62 17.04
N GLU A 11 -11.01 11.77 16.58
CA GLU A 11 -10.67 11.98 15.17
C GLU A 11 -9.46 11.15 14.75
N THR A 12 -8.51 10.95 15.67
CA THR A 12 -7.32 10.12 15.45
C THR A 12 -7.72 8.65 15.33
N ASP A 13 -8.58 8.17 16.23
CA ASP A 13 -9.10 6.79 16.19
C ASP A 13 -9.92 6.54 14.92
N SER A 14 -10.82 7.47 14.59
CA SER A 14 -11.61 7.39 13.36
C SER A 14 -10.74 7.37 12.10
N LEU A 15 -9.66 8.16 12.08
CA LEU A 15 -8.69 8.15 10.99
C LEU A 15 -7.94 6.81 10.93
N ALA A 16 -7.49 6.29 12.07
CA ALA A 16 -6.77 5.02 12.15
C ALA A 16 -7.65 3.86 11.66
N ASP A 17 -8.91 3.82 12.06
CA ASP A 17 -9.89 2.82 11.61
C ASP A 17 -10.15 2.91 10.10
N GLY A 18 -10.33 4.13 9.59
CA GLY A 18 -10.51 4.38 8.16
C GLY A 18 -9.29 3.93 7.34
N LEU A 19 -8.08 4.19 7.84
CA LEU A 19 -6.83 3.78 7.21
C LEU A 19 -6.66 2.25 7.23
N ASN A 20 -6.95 1.62 8.36
CA ASN A 20 -6.90 0.17 8.48
C ASN A 20 -7.93 -0.51 7.56
N SER A 21 -9.14 0.06 7.46
CA SER A 21 -10.15 -0.40 6.51
C SER A 21 -9.69 -0.29 5.06
N LEU A 22 -9.05 0.85 4.71
CA LEU A 22 -8.46 1.05 3.39
C LEU A 22 -7.41 -0.04 3.08
N PHE A 23 -6.48 -0.31 3.99
CA PHE A 23 -5.45 -1.33 3.78
C PHE A 23 -6.00 -2.75 3.64
N ASN A 24 -7.13 -3.04 4.28
CA ASN A 24 -7.83 -4.33 4.15
C ASN A 24 -8.70 -4.45 2.90
N ARG A 25 -8.88 -3.36 2.13
CA ARG A 25 -9.65 -3.39 0.88
C ARG A 25 -8.96 -4.29 -0.15
N TYR A 26 -9.75 -5.14 -0.80
CA TYR A 26 -9.29 -5.98 -1.89
C TYR A 26 -9.21 -5.22 -3.22
N VAL A 27 -8.17 -5.52 -3.99
CA VAL A 27 -7.97 -5.08 -5.38
C VAL A 27 -7.77 -6.29 -6.27
N GLU A 28 -8.30 -6.22 -7.50
CA GLU A 28 -8.20 -7.26 -8.53
C GLU A 28 -6.83 -7.19 -9.24
N ILE A 29 -5.76 -7.25 -8.45
CA ILE A 29 -4.38 -7.34 -8.90
C ILE A 29 -3.84 -8.68 -8.44
N SER A 30 -3.27 -9.45 -9.37
CA SER A 30 -2.71 -10.77 -9.10
C SER A 30 -1.57 -10.70 -8.08
N ARG A 31 -1.63 -11.61 -7.11
CA ARG A 31 -0.62 -11.81 -6.07
C ARG A 31 0.62 -12.47 -6.65
N ILE A 32 1.83 -12.18 -6.14
CA ILE A 32 3.07 -12.84 -6.60
C ILE A 32 3.00 -14.35 -6.42
N LYS A 33 2.45 -14.82 -5.29
CA LYS A 33 2.34 -16.26 -5.00
C LYS A 33 1.20 -16.93 -5.77
N HIS A 34 -0.03 -16.75 -5.30
CA HIS A 34 -1.23 -17.34 -5.88
C HIS A 34 -2.44 -16.51 -5.49
N GLY A 35 -3.32 -16.24 -6.45
CA GLY A 35 -4.56 -15.48 -6.23
C GLY A 35 -4.78 -14.39 -7.29
N LYS A 36 -6.05 -14.16 -7.63
CA LYS A 36 -6.48 -13.15 -8.61
C LYS A 36 -6.68 -11.75 -7.99
N ARG A 37 -6.76 -11.70 -6.65
CA ARG A 37 -6.97 -10.49 -5.86
C ARG A 37 -6.16 -10.54 -4.57
N GLN A 38 -5.89 -9.38 -4.00
CA GLN A 38 -5.17 -9.24 -2.73
C GLN A 38 -5.58 -7.96 -2.01
N THR A 39 -5.25 -7.84 -0.72
CA THR A 39 -5.46 -6.59 0.02
C THR A 39 -4.48 -5.52 -0.44
N LEU A 40 -4.83 -4.24 -0.27
CA LEU A 40 -3.91 -3.12 -0.52
C LEU A 40 -2.63 -3.25 0.30
N ASP A 41 -2.74 -3.66 1.57
CA ASP A 41 -1.59 -3.94 2.43
C ASP A 41 -0.62 -4.98 1.84
N THR A 42 -1.18 -6.09 1.34
CA THR A 42 -0.37 -7.13 0.68
C THR A 42 0.29 -6.57 -0.58
N LEU A 43 -0.47 -5.82 -1.40
CA LEU A 43 0.07 -5.25 -2.63
C LEU A 43 1.26 -4.33 -2.34
N ILE A 44 1.15 -3.43 -1.35
CA ILE A 44 2.23 -2.54 -0.92
C ILE A 44 3.46 -3.35 -0.50
N THR A 45 3.27 -4.39 0.31
CA THR A 45 4.35 -5.27 0.78
C THR A 45 5.04 -5.99 -0.38
N GLU A 46 4.27 -6.51 -1.34
CA GLU A 46 4.82 -7.18 -2.51
C GLU A 46 5.55 -6.21 -3.45
N GLU A 47 5.06 -4.99 -3.65
CA GLU A 47 5.77 -3.96 -4.42
C GLU A 47 7.10 -3.59 -3.77
N ALA A 48 7.11 -3.42 -2.45
CA ALA A 48 8.35 -3.16 -1.69
C ALA A 48 9.35 -4.30 -1.84
N LEU A 49 8.88 -5.55 -1.84
CA LEU A 49 9.73 -6.72 -2.11
C LEU A 49 10.31 -6.68 -3.54
N LEU A 50 9.50 -6.42 -4.56
CA LEU A 50 9.96 -6.35 -5.96
C LEU A 50 10.99 -5.23 -6.15
N LEU A 51 10.74 -4.05 -5.56
CA LEU A 51 11.69 -2.94 -5.55
C LEU A 51 13.02 -3.36 -4.89
N ALA A 52 12.96 -4.01 -3.73
CA ALA A 52 14.15 -4.45 -3.02
C ALA A 52 14.96 -5.49 -3.82
N ARG A 53 14.31 -6.40 -4.55
CA ARG A 53 14.97 -7.37 -5.44
C ARG A 53 15.67 -6.67 -6.62
N PHE A 54 15.03 -5.65 -7.18
CA PHE A 54 15.65 -4.82 -8.23
C PHE A 54 16.89 -4.09 -7.71
N LEU A 55 16.81 -3.44 -6.54
CA LEU A 55 17.94 -2.75 -5.92
C LEU A 55 19.11 -3.70 -5.60
N ARG A 56 18.84 -4.96 -5.28
CA ARG A 56 19.86 -6.01 -5.07
C ARG A 56 20.35 -6.67 -6.36
N ASN A 57 19.92 -6.19 -7.53
CA ASN A 57 20.25 -6.77 -8.83
C ASN A 57 19.81 -8.25 -8.99
N GLU A 58 18.84 -8.69 -8.18
CA GLU A 58 18.21 -10.02 -8.27
C GLU A 58 17.13 -10.07 -9.37
N GLN A 59 16.63 -8.89 -9.75
CA GLN A 59 15.64 -8.70 -10.80
C GLN A 59 16.10 -7.56 -11.71
N LYS A 60 16.09 -7.79 -13.03
CA LYS A 60 16.63 -6.84 -14.02
C LYS A 60 15.78 -5.58 -14.17
N GLU A 61 14.47 -5.72 -14.02
CA GLU A 61 13.50 -4.65 -14.25
C GLU A 61 12.48 -4.63 -13.12
N TRP A 62 12.16 -3.45 -12.63
CA TRP A 62 11.03 -3.24 -11.72
C TRP A 62 9.92 -2.52 -12.48
N LEU A 63 8.84 -3.25 -12.74
CA LEU A 63 7.61 -2.74 -13.36
C LEU A 63 6.54 -2.65 -12.27
N PRO A 64 6.23 -1.46 -11.75
CA PRO A 64 5.22 -1.30 -10.71
C PRO A 64 3.86 -1.85 -11.16
N ARG A 65 3.19 -2.64 -10.32
CA ARG A 65 1.84 -3.20 -10.63
C ARG A 65 0.70 -2.22 -10.30
N ILE A 66 1.02 -0.96 -10.09
CA ILE A 66 0.05 0.09 -9.77
C ILE A 66 -0.54 0.58 -11.09
N VAL A 67 -1.85 0.44 -11.27
CA VAL A 67 -2.54 1.03 -12.43
C VAL A 67 -2.50 2.55 -12.27
N ILE A 68 -1.77 3.24 -13.15
CA ILE A 68 -1.94 4.68 -13.31
C ILE A 68 -3.35 4.85 -13.88
N ALA A 69 -4.26 5.39 -13.08
CA ALA A 69 -5.54 5.83 -13.60
C ALA A 69 -5.28 7.06 -14.48
N ASP A 70 -5.64 6.96 -15.76
CA ASP A 70 -5.83 8.12 -16.64
C ASP A 70 -6.94 9.05 -16.11
#